data_AF-A0A660RRQ9-F1
#
_entry.id   AF-A0A660RRQ9-F1
#
_cell.length_a   1.000
_cell.length_b   1.000
_cell.length_c   1.000
_cell.angle_alpha   90.00
_cell.angle_beta   90.00
_cell.angle_gamma   90.00
#
_symmetry.space_group_name_H-M   'P 1'
#
loop_
_entity.id
_entity.type
_entity.pdbx_description
1 polymer ?
#
loop_
_entity_poly.entity_id
_entity_poly.type
_entity_poly.pdbx_seq_one_letter_code
_entity_poly.pdbx_strand_id
1 'polypeptide(L)' 'MRTFYIFSSGKLERKENTLCLITSEGRRFIPVTQVEQIYLF' A
#
# COMPACT_ATOMS: atom_id res chain seq x y z
N MET A 1 -3.93 -10.95 -10.06
CA MET A 1 -4.12 -10.02 -8.93
C MET A 1 -3.26 -10.53 -7.77
N ARG A 2 -2.94 -9.72 -6.75
CA ARG A 2 -2.00 -10.07 -5.67
C ARG A 2 -2.52 -9.61 -4.30
N THR A 3 -2.19 -10.38 -3.27
CA THR A 3 -2.44 -10.02 -1.86
C THR A 3 -1.24 -9.27 -1.29
N PHE A 4 -1.51 -8.15 -0.60
CA PHE A 4 -0.49 -7.34 0.06
C PHE A 4 -0.61 -7.43 1.58
N TYR A 5 0.52 -7.54 2.26
CA TYR A 5 0.62 -7.51 3.72
C TYR A 5 1.44 -6.29 4.13
N ILE A 6 0.89 -5.45 5.00
CA ILE A 6 1.54 -4.24 5.51
C ILE A 6 1.72 -4.40 7.02
N PHE A 7 2.96 -4.60 7.45
CA PHE A 7 3.37 -4.69 8.88
C PHE A 7 4.07 -3.43 9.37
N SER A 8 4.51 -2.58 8.44
CA SER A 8 5.23 -1.35 8.76
C SER A 8 4.24 -0.25 9.11
N SER A 9 4.46 0.44 10.24
CA SER A 9 3.70 1.63 10.59
C SER A 9 3.96 2.78 9.61
N GLY A 10 2.93 3.56 9.32
CA GLY A 10 3.03 4.68 8.40
C GLY A 10 1.67 5.25 8.04
N LYS A 11 1.64 6.06 6.98
CA LYS A 11 0.43 6.65 6.41
C LYS A 11 0.12 5.98 5.07
N LEU A 12 -1.08 5.43 4.92
CA LEU A 12 -1.56 4.91 3.65
C LEU A 12 -2.49 5.93 3.01
N GLU A 13 -2.14 6.40 1.81
CA GLU A 13 -2.93 7.36 1.04
C GLU A 13 -3.26 6.80 -0.35
N ARG A 14 -4.40 7.20 -0.92
CA ARG A 14 -4.73 6.88 -2.31
C ARG A 14 -4.65 8.12 -3.18
N LYS A 15 -4.00 8.00 -4.34
CA LYS A 15 -4.05 8.96 -5.43
C LYS A 15 -4.40 8.22 -6.71
N GLU A 16 -5.58 8.54 -7.27
CA GLU A 16 -6.11 7.89 -8.48
C GLU A 16 -6.13 6.35 -8.36
N ASN A 17 -5.40 5.65 -9.24
CA ASN A 17 -5.31 4.18 -9.28
C ASN A 17 -4.07 3.65 -8.56
N THR A 18 -3.49 4.43 -7.64
CA THR A 18 -2.30 4.04 -6.89
C THR A 18 -2.48 4.32 -5.39
N LEU A 19 -2.18 3.34 -4.56
CA LEU A 19 -1.97 3.52 -3.12
C LEU A 19 -0.51 3.88 -2.86
N CYS A 20 -0.27 4.79 -1.93
CA CYS A 20 1.05 5.20 -1.47
C CYS A 20 1.14 4.93 0.03
N LEU A 21 2.03 4.03 0.43
CA LEU A 21 2.40 3.80 1.82
C LEU A 21 3.64 4.63 2.15
N ILE A 22 3.47 5.61 3.04
CA ILE A 22 4.51 6.52 3.50
C ILE A 22 4.95 6.05 4.88
N THR A 23 6.19 5.57 5.00
CA THR A 23 6.80 5.11 6.25
C THR A 23 8.01 5.98 6.58
N SER A 24 8.63 5.77 7.75
CA SER A 24 9.91 6.40 8.09
C SER A 24 11.06 6.00 7.16
N GLU A 25 10.96 4.83 6.52
CA GLU A 25 11.98 4.30 5.59
C GLU A 25 11.80 4.79 4.15
N GLY A 26 10.65 5.42 3.84
CA GLY A 26 10.35 5.94 2.52
C GLY A 26 8.94 5.64 2.04
N ARG A 27 8.74 5.75 0.72
CA ARG A 27 7.42 5.63 0.07
C ARG A 27 7.35 4.37 -0.80
N ARG A 28 6.27 3.61 -0.66
CA ARG A 28 5.95 2.45 -1.51
C ARG A 28 4.66 2.71 -2.27
N PHE A 29 4.69 2.55 -3.59
CA PHE A 29 3.54 2.73 -4.47
C PHE A 29 2.97 1.38 -4.89
N ILE A 30 1.65 1.22 -4.77
CA ILE A 30 0.92 -0.03 -5.04
C ILE A 30 -0.22 0.29 -6.03
N PRO A 31 -0.13 -0.15 -7.30
CA PRO A 31 -1.22 0.02 -8.26
C PRO A 31 -2.46 -0.78 -7.82
N VAL A 32 -3.62 -0.13 -7.69
CA VAL A 32 -4.85 -0.79 -7.21
C VAL A 32 -5.33 -1.87 -8.18
N THR A 33 -4.99 -1.75 -9.46
CA THR A 33 -5.30 -2.75 -10.50
C THR A 33 -4.62 -4.11 -10.26
N GLN A 34 -3.59 -4.13 -9.42
CA GLN A 34 -2.89 -5.36 -9.04
C GLN A 34 -3.34 -5.89 -7.67
N VAL A 35 -4.15 -5.15 -6.92
CA VAL A 35 -4.57 -5.50 -5.57
C VAL A 35 -5.80 -6.40 -5.63
N GLU A 36 -5.68 -7.57 -5.02
CA GLU A 36 -6.82 -8.42 -4.69
C GLU A 36 -7.30 -8.13 -3.26
N GLN A 37 -6.36 -8.12 -2.32
CA GLN A 37 -6.62 -7.98 -0.89
C GLN A 37 -5.45 -7.26 -0.22
N ILE A 38 -5.72 -6.54 0.87
CA ILE A 38 -4.70 -5.92 1.72
C ILE A 38 -4.97 -6.30 3.17
N TYR A 39 -3.97 -6.89 3.83
CA TYR A 39 -3.98 -7.11 5.27
C TYR A 39 -3.03 -6.12 5.94
N LEU A 40 -3.51 -5.43 6.98
CA LEU A 40 -2.81 -4.41 7.75
C LEU A 40 -2.63 -4.90 9.19
N PHE A 41 -1.38 -4.85 9.68
CA PHE A 41 -0.97 -5.29 11.02
C PHE A 41 -0.23 -4.17 11.75
#